data_AF-A0AAW8QY79-F1
#
_entry.id   AF-A0AAW8QY79-F1
#
_cell.length_a   1.000
_cell.length_b   1.000
_cell.length_c   1.000
_cell.angle_alpha   90.00
_cell.angle_beta   90.00
_cell.angle_gamma   90.00
#
_symmetry.space_group_name_H-M   'P 1'
#
loop_
_entity.id
_entity.type
_entity.pdbx_description
1 polymer ?
#
loop_
_entity_poly.entity_id
_entity_poly.type
_entity_poly.pdbx_seq_one_letter_code
_entity_poly.pdbx_strand_id
1 'polypeptide(L)'
;MLKQTPHKSTISSVIIFLSIILQSYSALALQKPLEQPVLEATELDSTLSLQNIALKIDKRIANMKILANTIANDTHIHQWVDAGHPEVQEKILLEKLAYVVGEYELTSASFADTQSNKYWNHEGFLRVLDPKIDTWYFNYLASNQQDLISVYHDKNKHRVDLYVNYRQENGLGLSGIATSFDGVVSMLSNSELNQFGELFIVDSLGKIQVHNDPDIAGSSSLEAKFGSDIATVLLRKQAANEVRHEQDKNMYLASALIPSMSWFVVFQSKINHVDQLQ
;
A
#
# COMPACT_ATOMS: atom_id res chain seq x y z
N MET A 1 61.46 -46.45 46.45
CA MET A 1 60.86 -45.23 45.85
C MET A 1 60.18 -45.62 44.55
N LEU A 2 58.93 -45.17 44.34
CA LEU A 2 57.94 -45.75 43.44
C LEU A 2 58.31 -45.70 41.94
N LYS A 3 58.11 -46.83 41.24
CA LYS A 3 58.02 -46.88 39.76
C LYS A 3 56.72 -46.20 39.34
N GLN A 4 56.81 -45.02 38.72
CA GLN A 4 55.68 -44.44 38.00
C GLN A 4 55.39 -45.32 36.77
N THR A 5 54.19 -45.91 36.73
CA THR A 5 53.74 -46.75 35.63
C THR A 5 53.38 -45.87 34.41
N PRO A 6 53.81 -46.24 33.18
CA PRO A 6 53.61 -45.44 31.97
C PRO A 6 52.12 -45.30 31.56
N HIS A 7 51.22 -46.03 32.22
CA HIS A 7 49.80 -46.10 31.91
C HIS A 7 49.03 -44.81 32.24
N LYS A 8 49.50 -43.98 33.18
CA LYS A 8 48.82 -42.72 33.54
C LYS A 8 49.06 -41.61 32.52
N SER A 9 50.24 -41.58 31.88
CA SER A 9 50.58 -40.56 30.89
C SER A 9 49.78 -40.75 29.59
N THR A 10 49.60 -41.98 29.14
CA THR A 10 48.86 -42.29 27.92
C THR A 10 47.36 -42.00 28.05
N ILE A 11 46.77 -42.25 29.22
CA ILE A 11 45.35 -41.93 29.48
C ILE A 11 45.12 -40.41 29.45
N SER A 12 45.98 -39.60 30.06
CA SER A 12 45.85 -38.13 29.99
C SER A 12 45.96 -37.59 28.57
N SER A 13 46.88 -38.11 27.76
CA SER A 13 47.04 -37.68 26.36
C SER A 13 45.79 -37.96 25.52
N VAL A 14 45.14 -39.10 25.73
CA VAL A 14 43.90 -39.47 25.03
C VAL A 14 42.74 -38.57 25.40
N ILE A 15 42.60 -38.20 26.68
CA ILE A 15 41.55 -37.29 27.16
C ILE A 15 41.73 -35.88 26.57
N ILE A 16 42.96 -35.38 26.49
CA ILE A 16 43.26 -34.09 25.88
C ILE A 16 42.93 -34.12 24.38
N PHE A 17 43.28 -35.20 23.68
CA PHE A 17 42.99 -35.34 22.26
C PHE A 17 41.47 -35.38 21.98
N LEU A 18 40.71 -36.13 22.78
CA LEU A 18 39.25 -36.21 22.67
C LEU A 18 38.57 -34.88 22.96
N SER A 19 39.07 -34.11 23.93
CA SER A 19 38.51 -32.79 24.25
C SER A 19 38.83 -31.75 23.19
N ILE A 20 39.98 -31.83 22.50
CA ILE A 20 40.28 -31.01 21.32
C ILE A 20 39.37 -31.37 20.15
N ILE A 21 39.14 -32.66 19.91
CA ILE A 21 38.21 -33.11 18.85
C ILE A 21 36.79 -32.64 19.14
N LEU A 22 36.30 -32.78 20.38
CA LEU A 22 34.97 -32.30 20.77
C LEU A 22 34.84 -30.79 20.58
N GLN A 23 35.84 -30.00 21.01
CA GLN A 23 35.86 -28.54 20.83
C GLN A 23 35.91 -28.14 19.35
N SER A 24 36.65 -28.89 18.53
CA SER A 24 36.72 -28.67 17.09
C SER A 24 35.39 -29.00 16.42
N TYR A 25 34.71 -30.06 16.87
CA TYR A 25 33.42 -30.49 16.33
C TYR A 25 32.30 -29.52 16.70
N SER A 26 32.28 -28.99 17.93
CA SER A 26 31.34 -27.95 18.32
C SER A 26 31.62 -26.63 17.61
N ALA A 27 32.88 -26.24 17.42
CA ALA A 27 33.23 -25.07 16.61
C ALA A 27 32.74 -25.22 15.15
N LEU A 28 32.90 -26.40 14.54
CA LEU A 28 32.42 -26.68 13.19
C LEU A 28 30.88 -26.75 13.11
N ALA A 29 30.22 -27.23 14.17
CA ALA A 29 28.75 -27.25 14.26
C ALA A 29 28.15 -25.84 14.46
N LEU A 30 28.84 -24.95 15.18
CA LEU A 30 28.50 -23.52 15.28
C LEU A 30 28.84 -22.74 13.98
N GLN A 31 29.73 -23.27 13.14
CA GLN A 31 30.07 -22.71 11.83
C GLN A 31 29.11 -23.14 10.72
N LYS A 32 28.07 -23.93 11.00
CA LYS A 32 26.94 -24.02 10.06
C LYS A 32 26.40 -22.61 9.88
N PRO A 33 26.41 -22.07 8.65
CA PRO A 33 26.11 -20.66 8.46
C PRO A 33 24.69 -20.38 8.98
N LEU A 34 24.55 -19.27 9.71
CA LEU A 34 23.29 -18.76 10.27
C LEU A 34 22.28 -18.31 9.19
N GLU A 35 22.36 -18.88 7.99
CA GLU A 35 21.63 -18.46 6.79
C GLU A 35 20.12 -18.46 7.00
N GLN A 36 19.55 -19.51 7.59
CA GLN A 36 18.11 -19.63 7.81
C GLN A 36 17.54 -18.61 8.82
N PRO A 37 18.08 -18.48 10.06
CA PRO A 37 17.55 -17.52 11.02
C PRO A 37 17.76 -16.05 10.59
N VAL A 38 18.78 -15.75 9.78
CA VAL A 38 18.99 -14.39 9.24
C VAL A 38 17.98 -14.09 8.13
N LEU A 39 17.73 -15.02 7.21
CA LEU A 39 16.77 -14.83 6.12
C LEU A 39 15.33 -14.70 6.66
N GLU A 40 14.94 -15.55 7.61
CA GLU A 40 13.63 -15.50 8.27
C GLU A 40 13.45 -14.21 9.09
N ALA A 41 14.49 -13.73 9.76
CA ALA A 41 14.46 -12.44 10.44
C ALA A 41 14.28 -11.28 9.44
N THR A 42 15.01 -11.29 8.31
CA THR A 42 14.86 -10.25 7.28
C THR A 42 13.49 -10.24 6.60
N GLU A 43 12.86 -11.40 6.42
CA GLU A 43 11.51 -11.52 5.87
C GLU A 43 10.44 -11.04 6.85
N LEU A 44 10.55 -11.44 8.13
CA LEU A 44 9.65 -10.96 9.18
C LEU A 44 9.76 -9.44 9.37
N ASP A 45 10.99 -8.91 9.39
CA ASP A 45 11.25 -7.47 9.43
C ASP A 45 10.69 -6.76 8.20
N SER A 46 10.73 -7.41 7.03
CA SER A 46 10.13 -6.91 5.80
C SER A 46 8.61 -6.84 5.87
N THR A 47 7.94 -7.87 6.40
CA THR A 47 6.49 -7.88 6.54
C THR A 47 5.98 -6.87 7.57
N LEU A 48 6.70 -6.68 8.68
CA LEU A 48 6.37 -5.63 9.64
C LEU A 48 6.57 -4.23 9.04
N SER A 49 7.66 -4.03 8.31
CA SER A 49 7.93 -2.78 7.60
C SER A 49 6.86 -2.51 6.53
N LEU A 50 6.43 -3.54 5.79
CA LEU A 50 5.37 -3.45 4.79
C LEU A 50 4.02 -3.07 5.42
N GLN A 51 3.68 -3.67 6.56
CA GLN A 51 2.49 -3.29 7.34
C GLN A 51 2.56 -1.83 7.79
N ASN A 52 3.72 -1.36 8.28
CA ASN A 52 3.89 0.04 8.67
C ASN A 52 3.69 1.00 7.50
N ILE A 53 4.15 0.64 6.30
CA ILE A 53 3.91 1.41 5.06
C ILE A 53 2.40 1.43 4.77
N ALA A 54 1.74 0.26 4.77
CA ALA A 54 0.31 0.16 4.50
C ALA A 54 -0.53 0.99 5.51
N LEU A 55 -0.20 0.97 6.79
CA LEU A 55 -0.87 1.75 7.84
C LEU A 55 -0.65 3.26 7.68
N LYS A 56 0.52 3.70 7.23
CA LYS A 56 0.78 5.12 6.92
C LYS A 56 -0.09 5.60 5.76
N ILE A 57 -0.21 4.79 4.71
CA ILE A 57 -1.11 5.07 3.58
C ILE A 57 -2.54 5.10 4.08
N ASP A 58 -2.95 4.05 4.79
CA ASP A 58 -4.30 3.90 5.34
C ASP A 58 -4.74 5.13 6.14
N LYS A 59 -3.89 5.62 7.05
CA LYS A 59 -4.18 6.82 7.84
C LYS A 59 -4.44 8.06 6.97
N ARG A 60 -3.66 8.25 5.90
CA ARG A 60 -3.87 9.36 4.95
C ARG A 60 -5.21 9.21 4.21
N ILE A 61 -5.50 8.00 3.73
CA ILE A 61 -6.76 7.69 3.03
C ILE A 61 -7.97 7.83 3.96
N ALA A 62 -7.88 7.36 5.21
CA ALA A 62 -8.93 7.48 6.21
C ALA A 62 -9.28 8.95 6.49
N ASN A 63 -8.26 9.80 6.66
CA ASN A 63 -8.45 11.24 6.82
C ASN A 63 -9.15 11.86 5.61
N MET A 64 -8.71 11.48 4.40
CA MET A 64 -9.35 11.91 3.17
C MET A 64 -10.84 11.50 3.11
N LYS A 65 -11.18 10.26 3.48
CA LYS A 65 -12.58 9.81 3.56
C LYS A 65 -13.40 10.65 4.53
N ILE A 66 -12.85 11.01 5.68
CA ILE A 66 -13.52 11.88 6.67
C ILE A 66 -13.79 13.28 6.09
N LEU A 67 -12.84 13.86 5.36
CA LEU A 67 -13.01 15.17 4.73
C LEU A 67 -14.07 15.14 3.63
N ALA A 68 -14.01 14.13 2.74
CA ALA A 68 -15.03 13.93 1.72
C ALA A 68 -16.42 13.77 2.36
N ASN A 69 -16.54 12.92 3.38
CA ASN A 69 -17.78 12.76 4.14
C ASN A 69 -18.29 14.10 4.72
N THR A 70 -17.39 14.90 5.31
CA THR A 70 -17.73 16.20 5.90
C THR A 70 -18.30 17.15 4.85
N ILE A 71 -17.67 17.26 3.68
CA ILE A 71 -18.16 18.12 2.59
C ILE A 71 -19.53 17.62 2.09
N ALA A 72 -19.68 16.33 1.84
CA ALA A 72 -20.91 15.75 1.32
C ALA A 72 -22.11 15.92 2.27
N ASN A 73 -21.85 16.10 3.58
CA ASN A 73 -22.87 16.24 4.62
C ASN A 73 -22.95 17.66 5.22
N ASP A 74 -22.25 18.65 4.67
CA ASP A 74 -22.26 20.01 5.23
C ASP A 74 -23.66 20.63 5.08
N THR A 75 -24.28 20.96 6.22
CA THR A 75 -25.64 21.47 6.26
C THR A 75 -25.81 22.82 5.56
N HIS A 76 -24.77 23.66 5.50
CA HIS A 76 -24.84 24.93 4.78
C HIS A 76 -24.81 24.72 3.27
N ILE A 77 -24.06 23.72 2.80
CA ILE A 77 -24.08 23.33 1.37
C ILE A 77 -25.48 22.84 1.01
N HIS A 78 -26.09 21.99 1.84
CA HIS A 78 -27.45 21.50 1.60
C HIS A 78 -28.51 22.60 1.62
N GLN A 79 -28.44 23.54 2.56
CA GLN A 79 -29.32 24.71 2.56
C GLN A 79 -29.20 25.54 1.28
N TRP A 80 -28.00 25.67 0.74
CA TRP A 80 -27.75 26.35 -0.53
C TRP A 80 -28.30 25.58 -1.74
N VAL A 81 -28.17 24.24 -1.75
CA VAL A 81 -28.79 23.36 -2.76
C VAL A 81 -30.32 23.47 -2.72
N ASP A 82 -30.92 23.38 -1.52
CA ASP A 82 -32.37 23.49 -1.31
C ASP A 82 -32.94 24.86 -1.74
N ALA A 83 -32.13 25.91 -1.64
CA ALA A 83 -32.47 27.25 -2.12
C ALA A 83 -32.35 27.41 -3.64
N GLY A 84 -31.96 26.36 -4.38
CA GLY A 84 -31.83 26.36 -5.83
C GLY A 84 -30.48 26.85 -6.35
N HIS A 85 -29.43 26.78 -5.53
CA HIS A 85 -28.07 27.21 -5.87
C HIS A 85 -27.95 28.72 -6.23
N PRO A 86 -28.45 29.65 -5.39
CA PRO A 86 -28.34 31.08 -5.68
C PRO A 86 -26.86 31.50 -5.76
N GLU A 87 -26.50 32.19 -6.85
CA GLU A 87 -25.13 32.59 -7.18
C GLU A 87 -24.49 33.43 -6.06
N VAL A 88 -25.27 34.31 -5.43
CA VAL A 88 -24.82 35.15 -4.30
C VAL A 88 -24.30 34.35 -3.09
N GLN A 89 -24.69 33.08 -2.95
CA GLN A 89 -24.29 32.21 -1.84
C GLN A 89 -23.24 31.17 -2.26
N GLU A 90 -22.94 31.01 -3.56
CA GLU A 90 -21.93 30.07 -4.07
C GLU A 90 -20.56 30.28 -3.42
N LYS A 91 -20.21 31.53 -3.12
CA LYS A 91 -18.96 31.90 -2.46
C LYS A 91 -18.70 31.10 -1.17
N ILE A 92 -19.74 30.75 -0.41
CA ILE A 92 -19.61 29.96 0.82
C ILE A 92 -19.16 28.52 0.52
N LEU A 93 -19.69 27.90 -0.55
CA LEU A 93 -19.23 26.60 -1.01
C LEU A 93 -17.75 26.67 -1.41
N LEU A 94 -17.39 27.65 -2.24
CA LEU A 94 -16.03 27.77 -2.76
C LEU A 94 -15.01 28.02 -1.65
N GLU A 95 -15.34 28.87 -0.66
CA GLU A 95 -14.49 29.10 0.51
C GLU A 95 -14.28 27.83 1.34
N LYS A 96 -15.31 27.00 1.53
CA LYS A 96 -15.20 25.70 2.21
C LYS A 96 -14.29 24.74 1.44
N LEU A 97 -14.50 24.61 0.12
CA LEU A 97 -13.70 23.72 -0.72
C LEU A 97 -12.24 24.18 -0.79
N ALA A 98 -12.00 25.48 -0.97
CA ALA A 98 -10.66 26.07 -0.99
C ALA A 98 -9.93 25.91 0.35
N TYR A 99 -10.64 26.05 1.48
CA TYR A 99 -10.07 25.79 2.81
C TYR A 99 -9.59 24.34 2.93
N VAL A 100 -10.42 23.37 2.56
CA VAL A 100 -10.03 21.95 2.61
C VAL A 100 -8.86 21.66 1.66
N VAL A 101 -8.81 22.31 0.50
CA VAL A 101 -7.68 22.20 -0.43
C VAL A 101 -6.38 22.68 0.20
N GLY A 102 -6.38 23.90 0.76
CA GLY A 102 -5.18 24.51 1.33
C GLY A 102 -4.69 23.82 2.61
N GLU A 103 -5.60 23.51 3.53
CA GLU A 103 -5.27 22.94 4.84
C GLU A 103 -4.71 21.51 4.75
N TYR A 104 -5.20 20.72 3.78
CA TYR A 104 -4.86 19.29 3.67
C TYR A 104 -3.96 18.96 2.47
N GLU A 105 -3.34 19.97 1.85
CA GLU A 105 -2.43 19.81 0.70
C GLU A 105 -3.05 18.97 -0.42
N LEU A 106 -4.32 19.23 -0.72
CA LEU A 106 -5.05 18.56 -1.78
C LEU A 106 -4.82 19.28 -3.10
N THR A 107 -5.02 18.57 -4.21
CA THR A 107 -5.01 19.17 -5.54
C THR A 107 -6.40 19.64 -5.96
N SER A 108 -7.46 19.09 -5.35
CA SER A 108 -8.82 19.54 -5.57
C SER A 108 -9.76 19.08 -4.46
N ALA A 109 -10.80 19.88 -4.20
CA ALA A 109 -12.01 19.48 -3.52
C ALA A 109 -13.21 19.91 -4.37
N SER A 110 -14.28 19.11 -4.33
CA SER A 110 -15.44 19.26 -5.19
C SER A 110 -16.73 18.82 -4.52
N PHE A 111 -17.85 19.35 -5.03
CA PHE A 111 -19.20 19.00 -4.63
C PHE A 111 -20.08 18.85 -5.88
N ALA A 112 -20.95 17.86 -5.89
CA ALA A 112 -21.99 17.66 -6.88
C ALA A 112 -23.34 17.55 -6.18
N ASP A 113 -24.34 18.26 -6.73
CA ASP A 113 -25.74 17.96 -6.44
C ASP A 113 -26.18 16.82 -7.36
N THR A 114 -26.48 15.66 -6.79
CA THR A 114 -26.88 14.46 -7.52
C THR A 114 -28.30 14.53 -8.10
N GLN A 115 -29.12 15.50 -7.70
CA GLN A 115 -30.43 15.72 -8.32
C GLN A 115 -30.29 16.50 -9.63
N SER A 116 -29.55 17.62 -9.64
CA SER A 116 -29.35 18.44 -10.84
C SER A 116 -28.15 18.03 -11.68
N ASN A 117 -27.26 17.18 -11.16
CA ASN A 117 -25.96 16.81 -11.70
C ASN A 117 -25.02 18.02 -11.89
N LYS A 118 -25.30 19.15 -11.25
CA LYS A 118 -24.38 20.30 -11.25
C LYS A 118 -23.14 19.98 -10.41
N TYR A 119 -21.98 20.38 -10.91
CA TYR A 119 -20.69 20.04 -10.32
C TYR A 119 -19.81 21.28 -10.17
N TRP A 120 -19.22 21.42 -8.99
CA TRP A 120 -18.32 22.49 -8.60
C TRP A 120 -17.01 21.88 -8.11
N ASN A 121 -15.91 22.60 -8.34
CA ASN A 121 -14.69 22.43 -7.58
C ASN A 121 -14.40 23.69 -6.77
N HIS A 122 -13.28 23.67 -6.03
CA HIS A 122 -12.76 24.81 -5.29
C HIS A 122 -12.50 26.09 -6.14
N GLU A 123 -12.52 26.00 -7.47
CA GLU A 123 -12.31 27.14 -8.38
C GLU A 123 -13.64 27.75 -8.87
N GLY A 124 -14.76 27.03 -8.71
CA GLY A 124 -16.07 27.51 -9.15
C GLY A 124 -16.97 26.41 -9.71
N PHE A 125 -18.10 26.84 -10.26
CA PHE A 125 -18.93 25.98 -11.10
C PHE A 125 -18.16 25.47 -12.31
N LEU A 126 -18.20 24.14 -12.52
CA LEU A 126 -17.55 23.51 -13.66
C LEU A 126 -18.54 23.25 -14.79
N ARG A 127 -19.58 22.47 -14.52
CA ARG A 127 -20.57 22.03 -15.52
C ARG A 127 -21.73 21.27 -14.88
N VAL A 128 -22.75 20.99 -15.70
CA VAL A 128 -23.68 19.89 -15.45
C VAL A 128 -23.07 18.62 -16.04
N LEU A 129 -22.99 17.55 -15.25
CA LEU A 129 -22.37 16.29 -15.68
C LEU A 129 -23.26 15.55 -16.69
N ASP A 130 -22.64 15.04 -17.75
CA ASP A 130 -23.33 14.35 -18.86
C ASP A 130 -23.13 12.83 -18.76
N PRO A 131 -24.20 12.00 -18.80
CA PRO A 131 -24.08 10.54 -18.68
C PRO A 131 -23.21 9.84 -19.73
N LYS A 132 -23.02 10.44 -20.91
CA LYS A 132 -22.20 9.88 -21.98
C LYS A 132 -20.73 10.24 -21.82
N ILE A 133 -20.42 11.35 -21.14
CA ILE A 133 -19.05 11.89 -20.98
C ILE A 133 -18.51 11.55 -19.58
N ASP A 134 -19.28 11.85 -18.54
CA ASP A 134 -18.91 11.73 -17.13
C ASP A 134 -19.28 10.34 -16.57
N THR A 135 -18.96 9.28 -17.31
CA THR A 135 -19.40 7.90 -16.97
C THR A 135 -18.94 7.44 -15.60
N TRP A 136 -17.79 7.90 -15.12
CA TRP A 136 -17.28 7.61 -13.77
C TRP A 136 -18.28 8.02 -12.68
N TYR A 137 -18.95 9.17 -12.84
CA TYR A 137 -19.88 9.73 -11.87
C TYR A 137 -21.16 8.90 -11.82
N PHE A 138 -21.75 8.62 -12.99
CA PHE A 138 -23.00 7.85 -13.07
C PHE A 138 -22.79 6.37 -12.71
N ASN A 139 -21.64 5.78 -13.06
CA ASN A 139 -21.27 4.44 -12.60
C ASN A 139 -21.10 4.40 -11.08
N TYR A 140 -20.53 5.46 -10.48
CA TYR A 140 -20.40 5.54 -9.03
C TYR A 140 -21.76 5.66 -8.35
N LEU A 141 -22.67 6.51 -8.85
CA LEU A 141 -24.03 6.57 -8.32
C LEU A 141 -24.75 5.21 -8.44
N ALA A 142 -24.55 4.49 -9.54
CA ALA A 142 -25.14 3.18 -9.77
C ALA A 142 -24.53 2.05 -8.92
N SER A 143 -23.28 2.17 -8.46
CA SER A 143 -22.64 1.14 -7.63
C SER A 143 -23.25 1.02 -6.24
N ASN A 144 -24.01 2.04 -5.83
CA ASN A 144 -24.58 2.19 -4.49
C ASN A 144 -23.54 2.20 -3.36
N GLN A 145 -22.25 2.31 -3.67
CA GLN A 145 -21.20 2.47 -2.66
C GLN A 145 -21.25 3.86 -2.05
N GLN A 146 -20.95 3.94 -0.75
CA GLN A 146 -20.93 5.20 0.00
C GLN A 146 -19.63 5.98 -0.23
N ASP A 147 -18.53 5.27 -0.47
CA ASP A 147 -17.26 5.85 -0.87
C ASP A 147 -16.71 5.13 -2.10
N LEU A 148 -15.99 5.87 -2.93
CA LEU A 148 -15.26 5.34 -4.08
C LEU A 148 -13.87 5.95 -4.12
N ILE A 149 -12.88 5.07 -4.07
CA ILE A 149 -11.48 5.43 -4.25
C ILE A 149 -11.04 4.99 -5.62
N SER A 150 -10.46 5.93 -6.38
CA SER A 150 -9.96 5.66 -7.71
C SER A 150 -8.60 6.32 -7.90
N VAL A 151 -7.81 5.71 -8.78
CA VAL A 151 -6.52 6.24 -9.20
C VAL A 151 -6.61 6.60 -10.68
N TYR A 152 -6.12 7.79 -11.02
CA TYR A 152 -5.96 8.25 -12.39
C TYR A 152 -4.48 8.30 -12.73
N HIS A 153 -4.14 7.72 -13.88
CA HIS A 153 -2.78 7.69 -14.41
C HIS A 153 -2.64 8.68 -15.55
N ASP A 154 -1.95 9.79 -15.30
CA ASP A 154 -1.53 10.70 -16.37
C ASP A 154 -0.17 10.22 -16.91
N LYS A 155 -0.21 9.34 -17.93
CA LYS A 155 1.00 8.81 -18.57
C LYS A 155 1.85 9.89 -19.22
N ASN A 156 1.24 10.99 -19.68
CA ASN A 156 1.97 12.08 -20.34
C ASN A 156 2.77 12.93 -19.34
N LYS A 157 2.26 13.05 -18.10
CA LYS A 157 2.90 13.83 -17.03
C LYS A 157 3.62 12.97 -16.00
N HIS A 158 3.65 11.64 -16.19
CA HIS A 158 4.16 10.67 -15.23
C HIS A 158 3.60 10.89 -13.81
N ARG A 159 2.31 11.25 -13.72
CA ARG A 159 1.64 11.57 -12.46
C ARG A 159 0.54 10.57 -12.16
N VAL A 160 0.41 10.22 -10.89
CA VAL A 160 -0.69 9.40 -10.39
C VAL A 160 -1.52 10.26 -9.44
N ASP A 161 -2.81 10.44 -9.75
CA ASP A 161 -3.74 11.18 -8.89
C ASP A 161 -4.67 10.21 -8.19
N LEU A 162 -4.88 10.41 -6.89
CA LEU A 162 -5.85 9.65 -6.11
C LEU A 162 -7.08 10.50 -5.87
N TYR A 163 -8.25 9.93 -6.14
CA TYR A 163 -9.54 10.51 -5.84
C TYR A 163 -10.22 9.71 -4.73
N VAL A 164 -10.74 10.43 -3.73
CA VAL A 164 -11.63 9.89 -2.71
C VAL A 164 -12.96 10.60 -2.84
N ASN A 165 -13.97 9.86 -3.25
CA ASN A 165 -15.32 10.36 -3.43
C ASN A 165 -16.21 9.81 -2.32
N TYR A 166 -17.17 10.63 -1.88
CA TYR A 166 -18.14 10.24 -0.86
C TYR A 166 -19.54 10.65 -1.31
N ARG A 167 -20.47 9.70 -1.27
CA ARG A 167 -21.88 9.92 -1.52
C ARG A 167 -22.60 10.04 -0.18
N GLN A 168 -23.33 11.13 0.00
CA GLN A 168 -24.19 11.29 1.17
C GLN A 168 -25.17 10.13 1.28
N GLU A 169 -25.31 9.60 2.49
CA GLU A 169 -26.29 8.57 2.77
C GLU A 169 -27.68 9.19 2.83
N ASN A 170 -28.63 8.63 2.08
CA ASN A 170 -30.02 9.12 1.99
C ASN A 170 -30.18 10.60 1.63
N GLY A 171 -29.22 11.17 0.88
CA GLY A 171 -29.25 12.57 0.46
C GLY A 171 -28.72 12.79 -0.94
N LEU A 172 -28.58 14.05 -1.32
CA LEU A 172 -28.24 14.46 -2.69
C LEU A 172 -26.80 14.94 -2.85
N GLY A 173 -26.03 15.03 -1.77
CA GLY A 173 -24.65 15.47 -1.82
C GLY A 173 -23.70 14.37 -2.30
N LEU A 174 -22.80 14.73 -3.21
CA LEU A 174 -21.61 13.96 -3.50
C LEU A 174 -20.41 14.90 -3.39
N SER A 175 -19.36 14.48 -2.71
CA SER A 175 -18.10 15.19 -2.68
C SER A 175 -17.00 14.35 -3.30
N GLY A 176 -15.98 15.03 -3.80
CA GLY A 176 -14.76 14.41 -4.28
C GLY A 176 -13.57 15.24 -3.86
N ILE A 177 -12.55 14.59 -3.32
CA ILE A 177 -11.25 15.22 -3.06
C ILE A 177 -10.16 14.47 -3.80
N ALA A 178 -9.16 15.22 -4.25
CA ALA A 178 -8.03 14.69 -5.00
C ALA A 178 -6.71 15.12 -4.35
N THR A 179 -5.72 14.25 -4.40
CA THR A 179 -4.34 14.60 -4.04
C THR A 179 -3.40 13.93 -5.03
N SER A 180 -2.23 14.52 -5.24
CA SER A 180 -1.16 13.81 -5.93
C SER A 180 -0.82 12.57 -5.11
N PHE A 181 -0.85 11.42 -5.77
CA PHE A 181 -0.42 10.16 -5.18
C PHE A 181 1.11 9.99 -5.28
N ASP A 182 1.83 10.97 -5.85
CA ASP A 182 3.29 10.99 -5.92
C ASP A 182 3.92 10.95 -4.52
N GLY A 183 3.24 11.48 -3.50
CA GLY A 183 3.67 11.34 -2.11
C GLY A 183 3.71 9.88 -1.64
N VAL A 184 2.74 9.06 -2.07
CA VAL A 184 2.73 7.61 -1.80
C VAL A 184 3.77 6.89 -2.65
N VAL A 185 3.90 7.22 -3.94
CA VAL A 185 4.97 6.70 -4.82
C VAL A 185 6.35 6.97 -4.21
N SER A 186 6.58 8.19 -3.72
CA SER A 186 7.82 8.60 -3.07
C SER A 186 8.04 7.82 -1.77
N MET A 187 6.98 7.59 -0.98
CA MET A 187 7.09 6.79 0.24
C MET A 187 7.46 5.31 -0.06
N LEU A 188 6.94 4.73 -1.14
CA LEU A 188 7.35 3.39 -1.59
C LEU A 188 8.79 3.39 -2.09
N SER A 189 9.16 4.37 -2.92
CA SER A 189 10.49 4.49 -3.53
C SER A 189 11.59 4.71 -2.49
N ASN A 190 11.31 5.50 -1.45
CA ASN A 190 12.26 5.84 -0.38
C ASN A 190 12.23 4.84 0.79
N SER A 191 11.39 3.81 0.72
CA SER A 191 11.39 2.75 1.73
C SER A 191 12.69 1.96 1.70
N GLU A 192 13.23 1.61 2.87
CA GLU A 192 14.39 0.72 2.98
C GLU A 192 14.14 -0.65 2.34
N LEU A 193 12.88 -1.10 2.24
CA LEU A 193 12.55 -2.35 1.54
C LEU A 193 12.84 -2.28 0.04
N ASN A 194 12.80 -1.08 -0.55
CA ASN A 194 13.02 -0.88 -1.99
C ASN A 194 14.49 -1.17 -2.39
N GLN A 195 15.42 -1.28 -1.42
CA GLN A 195 16.78 -1.73 -1.67
C GLN A 195 16.90 -3.26 -1.84
N PHE A 196 15.92 -4.00 -1.31
CA PHE A 196 15.90 -5.47 -1.33
C PHE A 196 14.91 -6.03 -2.35
N GLY A 197 14.07 -5.19 -2.93
CA GLY A 197 13.00 -5.62 -3.80
C GLY A 197 12.20 -4.44 -4.34
N GLU A 198 11.02 -4.72 -4.86
CA GLU A 198 10.14 -3.74 -5.45
C GLU A 198 8.84 -3.66 -4.66
N LEU A 199 8.40 -2.42 -4.39
CA LEU A 199 7.13 -2.12 -3.74
C LEU A 199 6.14 -1.56 -4.76
N PHE A 200 4.90 -2.03 -4.71
CA PHE A 200 3.80 -1.54 -5.55
C PHE A 200 2.47 -1.68 -4.83
N ILE A 201 1.41 -1.06 -5.36
CA ILE A 201 0.05 -1.15 -4.78
C ILE A 201 -0.89 -1.80 -5.77
N VAL A 202 -1.72 -2.71 -5.28
CA VAL A 202 -2.76 -3.39 -6.06
C VAL A 202 -4.13 -3.16 -5.46
N ASP A 203 -5.15 -3.05 -6.31
CA ASP A 203 -6.53 -3.03 -5.83
C ASP A 203 -7.01 -4.39 -5.32
N SER A 204 -8.24 -4.46 -4.83
CA SER A 204 -8.86 -5.68 -4.32
C SER A 204 -9.00 -6.80 -5.36
N LEU A 205 -8.87 -6.50 -6.66
CA LEU A 205 -8.90 -7.47 -7.75
C LEU A 205 -7.49 -7.87 -8.20
N GLY A 206 -6.44 -7.33 -7.57
CA GLY A 206 -5.05 -7.59 -7.90
C GLY A 206 -4.53 -6.79 -9.09
N LYS A 207 -5.28 -5.80 -9.60
CA LYS A 207 -4.76 -4.91 -10.63
C LYS A 207 -3.73 -3.95 -10.01
N ILE A 208 -2.59 -3.79 -10.66
CA ILE A 208 -1.52 -2.89 -10.19
C ILE A 208 -1.95 -1.45 -10.44
N GLN A 209 -2.14 -0.69 -9.36
CA GLN A 209 -2.61 0.71 -9.38
C GLN A 209 -1.49 1.71 -9.08
N VAL A 210 -0.40 1.28 -8.46
CA VAL A 210 0.80 2.13 -8.29
C VAL A 210 2.03 1.30 -8.50
N HIS A 211 2.94 1.82 -9.30
CA HIS A 211 4.20 1.16 -9.63
C HIS A 211 5.23 2.23 -10.02
N ASN A 212 6.52 1.98 -9.77
CA ASN A 212 7.60 2.90 -10.17
C ASN A 212 7.73 2.98 -11.70
N ASP A 213 7.44 1.86 -12.38
CA ASP A 213 7.28 1.81 -13.84
C ASP A 213 5.83 2.21 -14.27
N PRO A 214 5.65 3.34 -14.97
CA PRO A 214 4.33 3.81 -15.41
C PRO A 214 3.68 2.92 -16.48
N ASP A 215 4.44 2.05 -17.17
CA ASP A 215 3.88 1.11 -18.15
C ASP A 215 3.21 -0.09 -17.47
N ILE A 216 3.62 -0.43 -16.25
CA ILE A 216 3.00 -1.47 -15.42
C ILE A 216 1.76 -0.94 -14.70
N ALA A 217 1.84 0.31 -14.21
CA ALA A 217 0.77 0.96 -13.50
C ALA A 217 -0.52 1.04 -14.35
N GLY A 218 -1.63 0.55 -13.79
CA GLY A 218 -2.94 0.50 -14.43
C GLY A 218 -3.08 -0.53 -15.57
N SER A 219 -2.03 -1.29 -15.91
CA SER A 219 -1.98 -2.14 -17.11
C SER A 219 -1.72 -3.62 -16.82
N SER A 220 -1.20 -3.97 -15.65
CA SER A 220 -0.89 -5.36 -15.26
C SER A 220 -1.62 -5.78 -13.97
N SER A 221 -1.62 -7.07 -13.65
CA SER A 221 -2.21 -7.64 -12.43
C SER A 221 -1.30 -8.66 -11.75
N LEU A 222 -1.58 -8.99 -10.47
CA LEU A 222 -0.92 -10.08 -9.75
C LEU A 222 -1.08 -11.42 -10.47
N GLU A 223 -2.28 -11.71 -10.98
CA GLU A 223 -2.57 -12.94 -11.70
C GLU A 223 -1.73 -13.05 -12.97
N ALA A 224 -1.63 -11.97 -13.76
CA ALA A 224 -0.82 -11.96 -14.96
C ALA A 224 0.68 -12.12 -14.68
N LYS A 225 1.17 -11.62 -13.53
CA LYS A 225 2.59 -11.62 -13.17
C LYS A 225 3.02 -12.90 -12.44
N PHE A 226 2.16 -13.48 -11.61
CA PHE A 226 2.52 -14.57 -10.69
C PHE A 226 1.57 -15.77 -10.72
N GLY A 227 0.48 -15.71 -11.49
CA GLY A 227 -0.56 -16.73 -11.52
C GLY A 227 -1.63 -16.55 -10.43
N SER A 228 -2.77 -17.21 -10.65
CA SER A 228 -3.99 -17.07 -9.83
C SER A 228 -3.81 -17.52 -8.38
N ASP A 229 -3.04 -18.58 -8.14
CA ASP A 229 -2.86 -19.14 -6.78
C ASP A 229 -2.12 -18.15 -5.88
N ILE A 230 -1.07 -17.53 -6.39
CA ILE A 230 -0.31 -16.50 -5.67
C ILE A 230 -1.15 -15.25 -5.46
N ALA A 231 -1.84 -14.78 -6.51
CA ALA A 231 -2.73 -13.64 -6.39
C ALA A 231 -3.79 -13.86 -5.30
N THR A 232 -4.36 -15.07 -5.22
CA THR A 232 -5.34 -15.43 -4.19
C THR A 232 -4.77 -15.36 -2.78
N VAL A 233 -3.50 -15.75 -2.57
CA VAL A 233 -2.84 -15.63 -1.26
C VAL A 233 -2.59 -14.17 -0.89
N LEU A 234 -2.03 -13.38 -1.81
CA LEU A 234 -1.69 -11.98 -1.56
C LEU A 234 -2.93 -11.08 -1.37
N LEU A 235 -4.09 -11.45 -1.91
CA LEU A 235 -5.31 -10.67 -1.80
C LEU A 235 -6.22 -11.06 -0.62
N ARG A 236 -5.76 -11.94 0.28
CA ARG A 236 -6.53 -12.25 1.50
C ARG A 236 -6.62 -11.02 2.39
N LYS A 237 -7.84 -10.67 2.80
CA LYS A 237 -8.14 -9.50 3.66
C LYS A 237 -7.73 -9.74 5.12
N GLN A 238 -6.43 -9.82 5.36
CA GLN A 238 -5.79 -9.89 6.69
C GLN A 238 -4.63 -8.88 6.74
N ALA A 239 -4.05 -8.67 7.92
CA ALA A 239 -3.03 -7.63 8.12
C ALA A 239 -1.84 -7.76 7.16
N ALA A 240 -1.33 -8.98 6.99
CA ALA A 240 -0.31 -9.31 6.01
C ALA A 240 -0.45 -10.73 5.46
N ASN A 241 0.04 -10.95 4.25
CA ASN A 241 0.16 -12.26 3.61
C ASN A 241 1.58 -12.44 3.08
N GLU A 242 2.03 -13.68 2.99
CA GLU A 242 3.35 -14.05 2.49
C GLU A 242 3.26 -15.31 1.64
N VAL A 243 4.07 -15.39 0.60
CA VAL A 243 4.20 -16.58 -0.24
C VAL A 243 5.57 -16.63 -0.91
N ARG A 244 6.16 -17.83 -0.94
CA ARG A 244 7.36 -18.11 -1.73
C ARG A 244 6.95 -18.71 -3.06
N HIS A 245 7.47 -18.15 -4.15
CA HIS A 245 7.26 -18.69 -5.48
C HIS A 245 8.50 -19.49 -5.91
N GLU A 246 8.42 -20.80 -5.72
CA GLU A 246 9.53 -21.73 -6.01
C GLU A 246 9.70 -22.00 -7.52
N GLN A 247 8.65 -21.88 -8.32
CA GLN A 247 8.69 -22.20 -9.76
C GLN A 247 9.33 -21.10 -10.63
N ASP A 248 9.25 -19.84 -10.23
CA ASP A 248 9.93 -18.72 -10.92
C ASP A 248 10.92 -18.03 -9.97
N LYS A 249 12.20 -18.40 -10.08
CA LYS A 249 13.37 -17.64 -9.58
C LYS A 249 13.50 -17.45 -8.05
N ASN A 250 12.99 -18.37 -7.21
CA ASN A 250 13.05 -18.24 -5.75
C ASN A 250 12.58 -16.83 -5.30
N MET A 251 11.35 -16.43 -5.63
CA MET A 251 10.86 -15.12 -5.22
C MET A 251 10.14 -15.19 -3.87
N TYR A 252 10.38 -14.18 -3.03
CA TYR A 252 9.59 -13.88 -1.84
C TYR A 252 8.59 -12.78 -2.18
N LEU A 253 7.32 -13.03 -1.88
CA LEU A 253 6.23 -12.09 -2.07
C LEU A 253 5.52 -11.88 -0.74
N ALA A 254 5.28 -10.63 -0.38
CA ALA A 254 4.48 -10.26 0.76
C ALA A 254 3.47 -9.17 0.38
N SER A 255 2.35 -9.12 1.08
CA SER A 255 1.35 -8.06 0.91
C SER A 255 0.83 -7.61 2.26
N ALA A 256 0.56 -6.32 2.42
CA ALA A 256 -0.12 -5.77 3.59
C ALA A 256 -1.39 -4.99 3.18
N LEU A 257 -2.48 -5.23 3.91
CA LEU A 257 -3.78 -4.61 3.64
C LEU A 257 -3.75 -3.12 4.00
N ILE A 258 -4.38 -2.30 3.16
CA ILE A 258 -4.75 -0.91 3.41
C ILE A 258 -6.28 -0.88 3.67
N PRO A 259 -6.74 -0.96 4.94
CA PRO A 259 -8.15 -1.21 5.26
C PRO A 259 -9.13 -0.22 4.63
N SER A 260 -8.82 1.07 4.65
CA SER A 260 -9.72 2.16 4.23
C SER A 260 -10.11 2.10 2.75
N MET A 261 -9.31 1.42 1.93
CA MET A 261 -9.55 1.24 0.50
C MET A 261 -9.71 -0.23 0.07
N SER A 262 -9.46 -1.18 0.97
CA SER A 262 -9.41 -2.62 0.67
C SER A 262 -8.38 -3.01 -0.41
N TRP A 263 -7.27 -2.27 -0.49
CA TRP A 263 -6.16 -2.53 -1.41
C TRP A 263 -4.96 -3.08 -0.64
N PHE A 264 -3.89 -3.43 -1.35
CA PHE A 264 -2.70 -4.02 -0.74
C PHE A 264 -1.43 -3.33 -1.23
N VAL A 265 -0.52 -3.03 -0.31
CA VAL A 265 0.89 -2.80 -0.65
C VAL A 265 1.53 -4.16 -0.83
N VAL A 266 2.22 -4.38 -1.93
CA VAL A 266 2.90 -5.64 -2.25
C VAL A 266 4.40 -5.39 -2.32
N PHE A 267 5.15 -6.29 -1.71
CA PHE A 267 6.60 -6.37 -1.80
C PHE A 267 6.97 -7.62 -2.58
N GLN A 268 7.84 -7.47 -3.58
CA GLN A 268 8.48 -8.58 -4.26
C GLN A 268 10.00 -8.51 -4.10
N SER A 269 10.64 -9.63 -3.81
CA SER A 269 12.09 -9.73 -3.76
C SER A 269 12.56 -11.06 -4.34
N LYS A 270 13.74 -11.06 -4.97
CA LYS A 270 14.44 -12.30 -5.29
C LYS A 270 15.14 -12.78 -4.03
N ILE A 271 14.90 -14.03 -3.64
CA ILE A 271 15.68 -14.70 -2.61
C ILE A 271 17.04 -15.02 -3.24
N ASN A 272 17.97 -14.06 -3.16
CA ASN A 272 19.34 -14.32 -3.51
C ASN A 272 19.94 -15.19 -2.40
N HIS A 273 20.37 -16.42 -2.73
CA HIS A 273 21.42 -17.06 -1.93
C HIS A 273 22.60 -16.08 -1.94
N VAL A 274 22.98 -15.55 -0.77
CA VAL A 274 24.08 -14.59 -0.65
C VAL A 274 25.41 -15.33 -0.83
N ASP A 275 25.71 -15.71 -2.07
CA ASP A 275 27.05 -16.13 -2.51
C ASP A 275 27.86 -14.89 -2.95
N GLN A 276 27.87 -13.81 -2.15
CA GLN A 276 28.76 -12.67 -2.38
C GLN A 276 29.18 -11.99 -1.06
N LEU A 277 29.89 -12.73 -0.21
CA LEU A 277 30.95 -12.16 0.62
C LEU A 277 32.10 -13.18 0.66
N GLN A 278 32.95 -13.12 -0.39
CA GLN A 278 34.32 -13.60 -0.33
C GLN A 278 35.18 -12.59 0.43
#